data_AF-A0A3C0HAT3-F1
#
_entry.id   AF-A0A3C0HAT3-F1
#
_cell.length_a   1.000
_cell.length_b   1.000
_cell.length_c   1.000
_cell.angle_alpha   90.00
_cell.angle_beta   90.00
_cell.angle_gamma   90.00
#
_symmetry.space_group_name_H-M   'P 1'
#
loop_
_entity.id
_entity.type
_entity.pdbx_description
1 polymer ?
#
loop_
_entity_poly.entity_id
_entity_poly.type
_entity_poly.pdbx_seq_one_letter_code
_entity_poly.pdbx_strand_id
1 'polypeptide(L)'
;MYAQQHQLILEITKDETKQNLTVSLDSSRVISYSDSLVNVWRSDGYLNAEVDNIIADSLISKAIIYQGYRYEEFQLDIDLQTNILLQEAGMANIRWMGNTYSHERVRDVMDRILIYLENNGYPFATVKLDSTGINKGSITAKLVVDRKKLVLMDTLAITGDANVSDLFIRRYLDIKAGDPYSLEKILVTKKKISDLPYCR
;
A
#
# COMPACT_ATOMS: atom_id res chain seq x y z
N MET A 1 38.22 -6.51 -11.38
CA MET A 1 37.37 -5.91 -12.44
C MET A 1 37.40 -4.41 -12.23
N TYR A 2 38.04 -3.68 -13.13
CA TYR A 2 38.24 -2.23 -12.99
C TYR A 2 36.92 -1.50 -13.25
N ALA A 3 36.41 -0.81 -12.23
CA ALA A 3 35.38 0.19 -12.42
C ALA A 3 36.02 1.37 -13.16
N GLN A 4 35.82 1.44 -14.48
CA GLN A 4 36.17 2.63 -15.25
C GLN A 4 35.14 3.70 -14.93
N GLN A 5 35.64 4.90 -14.61
CA GLN A 5 34.82 6.06 -14.29
C GLN A 5 33.99 6.43 -15.53
N HIS A 6 32.72 6.05 -15.53
CA HIS A 6 31.80 6.23 -16.66
C HIS A 6 31.02 7.54 -16.47
N GLN A 7 30.71 8.24 -17.56
CA GLN A 7 29.84 9.42 -17.48
C GLN A 7 28.41 9.02 -17.84
N LEU A 8 27.46 9.30 -16.94
CA LEU A 8 26.04 9.24 -17.24
C LEU A 8 25.52 10.63 -17.57
N ILE A 9 24.90 10.77 -18.74
CA ILE A 9 24.13 11.95 -19.13
C ILE A 9 22.65 11.63 -18.94
N LEU A 10 22.00 12.37 -18.05
CA LEU A 10 20.55 12.33 -17.86
C LEU A 10 19.92 13.38 -18.76
N GLU A 11 19.10 12.96 -19.72
CA GLU A 11 18.20 13.84 -20.47
C GLU A 11 16.81 13.75 -19.84
N ILE A 12 16.49 14.74 -19.00
CA ILE A 12 15.24 14.79 -18.25
C ILE A 12 14.24 15.65 -19.02
N THR A 13 13.08 15.09 -19.34
CA THR A 13 11.97 15.84 -19.91
C THR A 13 10.99 16.23 -18.80
N LYS A 14 10.87 17.54 -18.55
CA LYS A 14 9.97 18.15 -17.57
C LYS A 14 9.00 19.07 -18.28
N ASP A 15 7.70 18.79 -18.23
CA ASP A 15 6.65 19.69 -18.77
C ASP A 15 6.98 20.21 -20.19
N GLU A 16 7.42 19.31 -21.08
CA GLU A 16 7.84 19.59 -22.48
C GLU A 16 9.21 20.30 -22.64
N THR A 17 9.87 20.66 -21.54
CA THR A 17 11.25 21.19 -21.53
C THR A 17 12.28 20.08 -21.27
N LYS A 18 13.42 20.13 -21.98
CA LYS A 18 14.53 19.18 -21.78
C LYS A 18 15.63 19.80 -20.93
N GLN A 19 16.07 19.08 -19.90
CA GLN A 19 17.22 19.43 -19.08
C GLN A 19 18.25 18.31 -19.13
N ASN A 20 19.52 18.67 -19.34
CA ASN A 20 20.62 17.72 -19.31
C ASN A 20 21.40 17.86 -17.99
N LEU A 21 21.62 16.75 -17.30
CA LEU A 21 22.53 16.66 -16.16
C LEU A 21 23.60 15.60 -16.42
N THR A 22 24.83 15.88 -16.02
CA THR A 22 25.95 14.92 -16.11
C THR A 22 26.32 14.44 -14.71
N VAL A 23 26.34 13.13 -14.53
CA VAL A 23 26.70 12.46 -13.27
C VAL A 23 27.83 11.48 -13.54
N SER A 24 28.88 11.50 -12.72
CA SER A 24 29.96 10.51 -12.80
C SER A 24 29.58 9.29 -11.95
N LEU A 25 29.49 8.11 -12.59
CA LEU A 25 29.16 6.85 -11.90
C LEU A 25 29.67 5.64 -12.68
N ASP A 26 29.82 4.52 -11.99
CA ASP A 26 30.26 3.27 -12.62
C ASP A 26 29.20 2.75 -13.61
N SER A 27 29.64 2.19 -14.74
CA SER A 27 28.73 1.68 -15.79
C SER A 27 27.72 0.65 -15.26
N SER A 28 28.12 -0.19 -14.29
CA SER A 28 27.24 -1.18 -13.64
C SER A 28 26.15 -0.58 -12.75
N ARG A 29 26.23 0.71 -12.44
CA ARG A 29 25.29 1.43 -11.56
C ARG A 29 24.31 2.32 -12.31
N VAL A 30 24.43 2.44 -13.64
CA VAL A 30 23.59 3.32 -14.47
C VAL A 30 22.10 2.99 -14.28
N ILE A 31 21.74 1.72 -14.46
CA ILE A 31 20.34 1.26 -14.37
C ILE A 31 19.79 1.48 -12.96
N SER A 32 20.49 0.98 -11.94
CA SER A 32 20.02 1.09 -10.55
C SER A 32 19.96 2.54 -10.06
N TYR A 33 20.85 3.41 -10.54
CA TYR A 33 20.80 4.84 -10.25
C TYR A 33 19.58 5.50 -10.91
N SER A 34 19.36 5.29 -12.20
CA SER A 34 18.20 5.82 -12.93
C SER A 34 16.87 5.37 -12.30
N ASP A 35 16.76 4.09 -11.93
CA ASP A 35 15.59 3.57 -11.22
C ASP A 35 15.40 4.22 -9.84
N SER A 36 16.48 4.39 -9.08
CA SER A 36 16.40 5.03 -7.76
C SER A 36 15.96 6.50 -7.86
N LEU A 37 16.43 7.23 -8.87
CA LEU A 37 16.03 8.61 -9.13
C LEU A 37 14.54 8.72 -9.46
N VAL A 38 14.04 7.87 -10.35
CA VAL A 38 12.61 7.80 -10.68
C VAL A 38 11.78 7.46 -9.45
N ASN A 39 12.23 6.54 -8.60
CA ASN A 39 11.52 6.20 -7.37
C ASN A 39 11.45 7.38 -6.38
N VAL A 40 12.53 8.16 -6.25
CA VAL A 40 12.52 9.40 -5.43
C VAL A 40 11.54 10.42 -6.00
N TRP A 41 11.49 10.61 -7.32
CA TRP A 41 10.50 11.51 -7.91
C TRP A 41 9.06 11.01 -7.72
N ARG A 42 8.82 9.70 -7.84
CA ARG A 42 7.50 9.12 -7.57
C ARG A 42 7.08 9.35 -6.11
N SER A 43 8.00 9.24 -5.14
CA SER A 43 7.71 9.57 -3.74
C SER A 43 7.47 11.07 -3.51
N ASP A 44 8.08 11.94 -4.32
CA ASP A 44 7.93 13.40 -4.25
C ASP A 44 6.69 13.94 -5.01
N GLY A 45 5.88 13.04 -5.59
CA GLY A 45 4.61 13.37 -6.23
C GLY A 45 4.64 13.37 -7.76
N TYR A 46 5.70 12.90 -8.41
CA TYR A 46 5.79 12.77 -9.88
C TYR A 46 5.41 11.35 -10.32
N LEU A 47 4.10 11.05 -10.38
CA LEU A 47 3.64 9.67 -10.57
C LEU A 47 3.98 9.07 -11.93
N ASN A 48 4.05 9.90 -12.96
CA ASN A 48 4.37 9.47 -14.31
C ASN A 48 5.88 9.46 -14.57
N ALA A 49 6.71 9.67 -13.54
CA ALA A 49 8.15 9.62 -13.72
C ALA A 49 8.56 8.21 -14.17
N GLU A 50 9.34 8.12 -15.24
CA GLU A 50 9.82 6.85 -15.79
C GLU A 50 11.13 7.01 -16.55
N VAL A 51 11.89 5.91 -16.61
CA VAL A 51 13.06 5.80 -17.48
C VAL A 51 12.58 5.34 -18.85
N ASP A 52 12.58 6.23 -19.83
CA ASP A 52 12.13 5.91 -21.19
C ASP A 52 13.12 4.97 -21.88
N ASN A 53 14.41 5.33 -21.82
CA ASN A 53 15.45 4.60 -22.54
C ASN A 53 16.83 4.86 -21.92
N ILE A 54 17.72 3.88 -22.00
CA ILE A 54 19.13 4.00 -21.64
C ILE A 54 19.98 3.54 -22.82
N ILE A 55 20.77 4.46 -23.36
CA ILE A 55 21.72 4.22 -24.44
C ILE A 55 23.12 4.22 -23.84
N ALA A 56 23.85 3.13 -23.93
CA ALA A 56 25.21 3.02 -23.40
C ALA A 56 26.23 2.76 -24.51
N ASP A 57 27.36 3.43 -24.44
CA ASP A 57 28.57 3.14 -25.20
C ASP A 57 29.72 2.84 -24.22
N SER A 58 30.91 2.53 -24.73
CA SER A 58 32.13 2.19 -23.99
C SER A 58 32.64 3.27 -23.03
N LEU A 59 32.22 4.54 -23.21
CA LEU A 59 32.72 5.68 -22.41
C LEU A 59 31.61 6.49 -21.72
N ILE A 60 30.39 6.49 -22.30
CA ILE A 60 29.28 7.34 -21.86
C ILE A 60 27.99 6.52 -21.90
N SER A 61 27.16 6.70 -20.88
CA SER A 61 25.76 6.27 -20.90
C SER A 61 24.85 7.49 -20.94
N LYS A 62 23.74 7.39 -21.66
CA LYS A 62 22.70 8.41 -21.74
C LYS A 62 21.38 7.79 -21.31
N ALA A 63 20.81 8.27 -20.21
CA ALA A 63 19.46 7.90 -19.78
C ALA A 63 18.49 9.01 -20.17
N ILE A 64 17.45 8.66 -20.92
CA ILE A 64 16.31 9.52 -21.23
C ILE A 64 15.26 9.22 -20.17
N ILE A 65 14.89 10.23 -19.40
CA ILE A 65 13.98 10.08 -18.26
C ILE A 65 12.86 11.10 -18.42
N TYR A 66 11.62 10.62 -18.39
CA TYR A 66 10.45 11.48 -18.33
C TYR A 66 10.11 11.74 -16.85
N GLN A 67 10.10 13.01 -16.43
CA GLN A 67 9.75 13.36 -15.04
C GLN A 67 8.23 13.50 -14.87
N GLY A 68 7.53 13.99 -15.91
CA GLY A 68 6.09 14.25 -15.87
C GLY A 68 5.69 15.39 -14.91
N TYR A 69 4.40 15.46 -14.60
CA TYR A 69 3.82 16.47 -13.72
C TYR A 69 4.01 16.11 -12.25
N ARG A 70 4.22 17.13 -11.41
CA ARG A 70 4.11 17.00 -9.96
C ARG A 70 2.65 17.15 -9.53
N TYR A 71 2.12 16.16 -8.83
CA TYR A 71 0.74 16.17 -8.34
C TYR A 71 0.67 16.76 -6.93
N GLU A 72 0.37 18.06 -6.86
CA GLU A 72 0.34 18.83 -5.60
C GLU A 72 -1.03 18.75 -4.91
N GLU A 73 -2.09 18.45 -5.68
CA GLU A 73 -3.45 18.33 -5.16
C GLU A 73 -3.98 16.91 -5.31
N PHE A 74 -4.35 16.30 -4.18
CA PHE A 74 -5.19 15.11 -4.17
C PHE A 74 -6.56 15.45 -3.58
N GLN A 75 -7.61 15.10 -4.32
CA GLN A 75 -8.99 15.23 -3.89
C GLN A 75 -9.61 13.84 -3.84
N LEU A 76 -10.01 13.43 -2.63
CA LEU A 76 -10.70 12.16 -2.42
C LEU A 76 -12.17 12.46 -2.09
N ASP A 77 -13.06 12.07 -3.00
CA ASP A 77 -14.49 12.05 -2.74
C ASP A 77 -14.84 10.88 -1.84
N ILE A 78 -15.52 11.17 -0.73
CA ILE A 78 -15.91 10.21 0.30
C ILE A 78 -17.38 10.40 0.55
N ASP A 79 -18.18 9.37 0.29
CA ASP A 79 -19.61 9.41 0.55
C ASP A 79 -19.93 9.41 2.05
N LEU A 80 -21.19 9.71 2.37
CA LEU A 80 -21.65 9.82 3.76
C LEU A 80 -21.47 8.51 4.55
N GLN A 81 -21.73 7.36 3.92
CA GLN A 81 -21.63 6.05 4.57
C GLN A 81 -20.18 5.71 4.94
N THR A 82 -19.25 6.01 4.03
CA THR A 82 -17.82 5.84 4.25
C THR A 82 -17.31 6.83 5.30
N ASN A 83 -17.82 8.06 5.32
CA ASN A 83 -17.45 9.03 6.34
C ASN A 83 -17.87 8.57 7.74
N ILE A 84 -19.10 8.05 7.90
CA ILE A 84 -19.56 7.45 9.17
C ILE A 84 -18.63 6.31 9.60
N LEU A 85 -18.30 5.40 8.68
CA LEU A 85 -17.35 4.31 8.94
C LEU A 85 -15.99 4.83 9.43
N LEU A 86 -15.45 5.87 8.80
CA LEU A 86 -14.19 6.47 9.22
C LEU A 86 -14.28 7.04 10.64
N GLN A 87 -15.43 7.61 11.02
CA GLN A 87 -15.65 8.07 12.39
C GLN A 87 -15.71 6.91 13.39
N GLU A 88 -16.45 5.86 13.08
CA GLU A 88 -16.54 4.62 13.88
C GLU A 88 -15.16 3.97 14.08
N ALA A 89 -14.28 4.09 13.08
CA ALA A 89 -12.93 3.57 13.11
C ALA A 89 -11.88 4.52 13.72
N GLY A 90 -12.29 5.66 14.29
CA GLY A 90 -11.38 6.64 14.90
C GLY A 90 -10.50 7.41 13.90
N MET A 91 -10.93 7.48 12.63
CA MET A 91 -10.22 8.09 11.50
C MET A 91 -10.83 9.43 11.03
N ALA A 92 -11.67 10.05 11.85
CA ALA A 92 -12.37 11.31 11.51
C ALA A 92 -11.44 12.48 11.12
N ASN A 93 -10.20 12.50 11.61
CA ASN A 93 -9.26 13.59 11.41
C ASN A 93 -8.35 13.42 10.18
N ILE A 94 -8.53 12.37 9.37
CA ILE A 94 -7.72 12.18 8.17
C ILE A 94 -8.04 13.29 7.18
N ARG A 95 -7.07 14.21 7.00
CA ARG A 95 -7.16 15.27 6.00
C ARG A 95 -6.78 14.72 4.64
N TRP A 96 -7.76 14.72 3.74
CA TRP A 96 -7.62 14.26 2.35
C TRP A 96 -7.37 15.38 1.35
N MET A 97 -7.80 16.60 1.67
CA MET A 97 -7.71 17.76 0.77
C MET A 97 -6.43 18.57 1.00
N GLY A 98 -5.83 19.05 -0.10
CA GLY A 98 -4.78 20.09 -0.10
C GLY A 98 -3.37 19.62 0.28
N ASN A 99 -3.12 18.30 0.31
CA ASN A 99 -1.77 17.76 0.49
C ASN A 99 -1.26 17.18 -0.84
N THR A 100 0.06 17.24 -1.04
CA THR A 100 0.75 16.51 -2.11
C THR A 100 0.31 15.05 -2.10
N TYR A 101 -0.03 14.52 -3.28
CA TYR A 101 -0.41 13.12 -3.38
C TYR A 101 0.72 12.22 -2.87
N SER A 102 0.38 11.28 -1.98
CA SER A 102 1.29 10.24 -1.51
C SER A 102 0.59 8.90 -1.66
N HIS A 103 1.13 8.05 -2.53
CA HIS A 103 0.59 6.71 -2.75
C HIS A 103 0.61 5.87 -1.46
N GLU A 104 1.68 5.97 -0.67
CA GLU A 104 1.84 5.29 0.61
C GLU A 104 0.75 5.69 1.59
N ARG A 105 0.52 7.00 1.76
CA ARG A 105 -0.53 7.49 2.66
C ARG A 105 -1.92 7.04 2.24
N VAL A 106 -2.21 7.02 0.95
CA VAL A 106 -3.51 6.55 0.44
C VAL A 106 -3.68 5.05 0.74
N ARG A 107 -2.64 4.25 0.48
CA ARG A 107 -2.62 2.82 0.77
C ARG A 107 -2.81 2.55 2.26
N ASP A 108 -2.06 3.23 3.13
CA ASP A 108 -2.13 3.07 4.58
C ASP A 108 -3.55 3.29 5.11
N VAL A 109 -4.25 4.29 4.59
CA VAL A 109 -5.63 4.54 5.03
C VAL A 109 -6.59 3.49 4.50
N MET A 110 -6.45 3.07 3.24
CA MET A 110 -7.27 1.98 2.70
C MET A 110 -7.07 0.69 3.51
N ASP A 111 -5.83 0.35 3.86
CA ASP A 111 -5.48 -0.80 4.67
C ASP A 111 -6.06 -0.69 6.09
N ARG A 112 -6.00 0.49 6.70
CA ARG A 112 -6.63 0.72 8.01
C ARG A 112 -8.15 0.55 8.00
N ILE A 113 -8.83 1.00 6.95
CA ILE A 113 -10.27 0.77 6.77
C ILE A 113 -10.54 -0.73 6.64
N LEU A 114 -9.76 -1.43 5.82
CA LEU A 114 -9.91 -2.86 5.61
C LEU A 114 -9.71 -3.65 6.91
N ILE A 115 -8.61 -3.39 7.63
CA ILE A 115 -8.32 -4.01 8.93
C ILE A 115 -9.44 -3.74 9.94
N TYR A 116 -9.98 -2.52 9.98
CA TYR A 116 -11.10 -2.21 10.84
C TYR A 116 -12.33 -3.07 10.50
N LEU A 117 -12.70 -3.16 9.22
CA LEU A 117 -13.84 -3.96 8.77
C LEU A 117 -13.66 -5.46 9.05
N GLU A 118 -12.48 -6.00 8.77
CA GLU A 118 -12.12 -7.40 9.06
C GLU A 118 -12.19 -7.72 10.56
N ASN A 119 -11.99 -6.74 11.43
CA ASN A 119 -12.10 -6.90 12.88
C ASN A 119 -13.49 -6.59 13.44
N ASN A 120 -14.42 -6.16 12.60
CA ASN A 120 -15.79 -5.81 12.96
C ASN A 120 -16.83 -6.63 12.18
N GLY A 121 -16.48 -7.86 11.79
CA GLY A 121 -17.41 -8.82 11.21
C GLY A 121 -17.49 -8.83 9.68
N TYR A 122 -16.61 -8.13 8.97
CA TYR A 122 -16.65 -8.03 7.51
C TYR A 122 -15.39 -8.61 6.84
N PRO A 123 -15.18 -9.93 6.86
CA PRO A 123 -13.97 -10.58 6.32
C PRO A 123 -13.78 -10.44 4.80
N PHE A 124 -14.83 -10.09 4.09
CA PHE A 124 -14.82 -9.97 2.63
C PHE A 124 -14.97 -8.51 2.18
N ALA A 125 -14.79 -7.56 3.09
CA ALA A 125 -14.85 -6.15 2.75
C ALA A 125 -13.83 -5.80 1.66
N THR A 126 -14.20 -4.85 0.80
CA THR A 126 -13.29 -4.33 -0.22
C THR A 126 -13.22 -2.81 -0.12
N VAL A 127 -12.01 -2.28 -0.18
CA VAL A 127 -11.74 -0.85 -0.21
C VAL A 127 -11.00 -0.57 -1.52
N LYS A 128 -11.55 0.31 -2.36
CA LYS A 128 -10.93 0.66 -3.65
C LYS A 128 -11.07 2.15 -3.94
N LEU A 129 -10.19 2.63 -4.81
CA LEU A 129 -10.39 3.90 -5.49
C LEU A 129 -11.13 3.63 -6.80
N ASP A 130 -12.15 4.43 -7.06
CA ASP A 130 -12.92 4.41 -8.30
C ASP A 130 -12.95 5.83 -8.89
N SER A 131 -13.41 5.97 -10.14
CA SER A 131 -13.60 7.26 -10.80
C SER A 131 -12.36 8.16 -10.70
N THR A 132 -11.19 7.59 -10.98
CA THR A 132 -9.92 8.32 -10.90
C THR A 132 -9.79 9.28 -12.08
N GLY A 133 -9.58 10.56 -11.79
CA GLY A 133 -9.33 11.60 -12.77
C GLY A 133 -7.96 12.20 -12.54
N ILE A 134 -7.16 12.28 -13.59
CA ILE A 134 -5.84 12.91 -13.57
C ILE A 134 -5.92 14.14 -14.46
N ASN A 135 -5.66 15.30 -13.88
CA ASN A 135 -5.46 16.55 -14.60
C ASN A 135 -4.08 17.12 -14.24
N LYS A 136 -3.54 18.01 -15.06
CA LYS A 136 -2.18 18.57 -14.89
C LYS A 136 -1.99 19.08 -13.45
N GLY A 137 -1.23 18.33 -12.65
CA GLY A 137 -0.93 18.64 -11.26
C GLY A 137 -1.98 18.28 -10.21
N SER A 138 -3.13 17.72 -10.59
CA SER A 138 -4.17 17.28 -9.65
C SER A 138 -4.71 15.88 -9.93
N ILE A 139 -5.01 15.17 -8.84
CA ILE A 139 -5.59 13.84 -8.87
C ILE A 139 -6.91 13.88 -8.12
N THR A 140 -7.94 13.35 -8.74
CA THR A 140 -9.26 13.14 -8.16
C THR A 140 -9.52 11.65 -8.10
N ALA A 141 -10.15 11.19 -7.03
CA ALA A 141 -10.57 9.80 -6.90
C ALA A 141 -11.79 9.73 -5.99
N LYS A 142 -12.59 8.67 -6.13
CA LYS A 142 -13.66 8.34 -5.20
C LYS A 142 -13.26 7.14 -4.36
N LEU A 143 -13.32 7.27 -3.04
CA LEU A 143 -13.14 6.15 -2.14
C LEU A 143 -14.44 5.33 -2.09
N VAL A 144 -14.36 4.06 -2.48
CA VAL A 144 -15.49 3.14 -2.44
C VAL A 144 -15.18 2.03 -1.45
N VAL A 145 -16.02 1.93 -0.42
CA VAL A 145 -15.97 0.87 0.58
C VAL A 145 -17.22 0.00 0.44
N ASP A 146 -17.01 -1.28 0.15
CA ASP A 146 -18.06 -2.28 0.18
C ASP A 146 -17.80 -3.23 1.34
N ARG A 147 -18.62 -3.13 2.39
CA ARG A 147 -18.51 -3.96 3.60
C ARG A 147 -18.80 -5.45 3.30
N LYS A 148 -19.50 -5.76 2.20
CA LYS A 148 -20.11 -7.08 1.97
C LYS A 148 -20.98 -7.52 3.16
N LYS A 149 -21.15 -8.83 3.33
CA LYS A 149 -22.01 -9.40 4.37
C LYS A 149 -21.29 -9.44 5.72
N LEU A 150 -22.04 -9.14 6.79
CA LEU A 150 -21.63 -9.43 8.15
C LEU A 150 -21.50 -10.94 8.34
N VAL A 151 -20.39 -11.38 8.89
CA VAL A 151 -20.09 -12.77 9.24
C VAL A 151 -19.96 -12.87 10.76
N LEU A 152 -20.75 -13.78 11.33
CA LEU A 152 -20.67 -14.15 12.73
C LEU A 152 -19.97 -15.50 12.86
N MET A 153 -19.21 -15.66 13.93
CA MET A 153 -18.57 -16.93 14.27
C MET A 153 -19.65 -17.85 14.83
N ASP A 154 -20.10 -18.84 14.05
CA ASP A 154 -21.16 -19.76 14.49
C ASP A 154 -20.60 -20.94 15.30
N THR A 155 -19.79 -21.77 14.64
CA THR A 155 -19.29 -23.01 15.24
C THR A 155 -17.77 -23.01 15.33
N LEU A 156 -17.25 -23.23 16.54
CA LEU A 156 -15.85 -23.64 16.75
C LEU A 156 -15.79 -25.16 16.69
N ALA A 157 -15.26 -25.69 15.59
CA ALA A 157 -14.92 -27.10 15.44
C ALA A 157 -13.50 -27.34 15.95
N ILE A 158 -13.35 -28.26 16.91
CA ILE A 158 -12.05 -28.68 17.44
C ILE A 158 -11.76 -30.05 16.83
N THR A 159 -10.65 -30.17 16.11
CA THR A 159 -10.22 -31.40 15.45
C THR A 159 -8.77 -31.68 15.80
N GLY A 160 -8.46 -32.90 16.22
CA GLY A 160 -7.10 -33.33 16.58
C GLY A 160 -7.11 -34.54 17.52
N ASP A 161 -5.92 -35.05 17.81
CA ASP A 161 -5.65 -36.19 18.69
C ASP A 161 -5.02 -35.77 20.04
N ALA A 162 -4.78 -34.47 20.23
CA ALA A 162 -4.27 -33.92 21.48
C ALA A 162 -5.23 -34.24 22.64
N ASN A 163 -4.68 -34.79 23.73
CA ASN A 163 -5.44 -35.17 24.93
C ASN A 163 -5.80 -33.94 25.79
N VAL A 164 -6.60 -33.03 25.25
CA VAL A 164 -7.02 -31.79 25.90
C VAL A 164 -8.55 -31.67 25.81
N SER A 165 -9.20 -31.32 26.91
CA SER A 165 -10.66 -31.19 26.91
C SER A 165 -11.15 -30.04 26.02
N ASP A 166 -12.23 -30.27 25.27
CA ASP A 166 -12.92 -29.25 24.48
C ASP A 166 -13.29 -28.01 25.30
N LEU A 167 -13.74 -28.21 26.55
CA LEU A 167 -14.11 -27.12 27.46
C LEU A 167 -12.92 -26.20 27.76
N PHE A 168 -11.73 -26.79 27.96
CA PHE A 168 -10.50 -26.03 28.16
C PHE A 168 -10.16 -25.20 26.93
N ILE A 169 -10.12 -25.83 25.74
CA ILE A 169 -9.79 -25.14 24.48
C ILE A 169 -10.76 -23.98 24.25
N ARG A 170 -12.07 -24.20 24.36
CA ARG A 170 -13.09 -23.16 24.20
C ARG A 170 -12.87 -21.97 25.13
N ARG A 171 -12.57 -22.22 26.41
CA ARG A 171 -12.27 -21.15 27.39
C ARG A 171 -10.95 -20.44 27.11
N TYR A 172 -9.94 -21.19 26.67
CA TYR A 172 -8.60 -20.67 26.41
C TYR A 172 -8.53 -19.75 25.18
N LEU A 173 -9.28 -20.10 24.14
CA LEU A 173 -9.34 -19.34 22.89
C LEU A 173 -10.15 -18.05 23.00
N ASP A 174 -11.07 -17.95 23.98
CA ASP A 174 -11.94 -16.78 24.22
C ASP A 174 -12.74 -16.34 22.97
N ILE A 175 -13.17 -17.32 22.18
CA ILE A 175 -14.06 -17.14 21.04
C ILE A 175 -15.43 -17.71 21.39
N LYS A 176 -16.47 -16.91 21.21
CA LYS A 176 -17.86 -17.31 21.47
C LYS A 176 -18.64 -17.43 20.17
N ALA A 177 -19.56 -18.39 20.13
CA ALA A 177 -20.56 -18.47 19.08
C ALA A 177 -21.43 -17.20 19.10
N GLY A 178 -21.66 -16.61 17.93
CA GLY A 178 -22.38 -15.36 17.73
C GLY A 178 -21.49 -14.11 17.73
N ASP A 179 -20.20 -14.19 18.10
CA ASP A 179 -19.30 -13.05 18.00
C ASP A 179 -19.13 -12.62 16.53
N PRO A 180 -19.03 -11.31 16.22
CA PRO A 180 -18.58 -10.86 14.91
C PRO A 180 -17.21 -11.45 14.58
N TYR A 181 -17.01 -11.83 13.31
CA TYR A 181 -15.71 -12.23 12.81
C TYR A 181 -14.65 -11.15 13.14
N SER A 182 -13.48 -11.59 13.61
CA SER A 182 -12.30 -10.74 13.77
C SER A 182 -11.04 -11.51 13.36
N LEU A 183 -10.34 -10.98 12.35
CA LEU A 183 -9.08 -11.55 11.90
C LEU A 183 -8.04 -11.54 13.03
N GLU A 184 -7.96 -10.46 13.80
CA GLU A 184 -7.04 -10.33 14.94
C GLU A 184 -7.30 -11.44 15.97
N LYS A 185 -8.56 -11.65 16.39
CA LYS A 185 -8.91 -12.73 17.33
C LYS A 185 -8.47 -14.09 16.78
N ILE A 186 -8.72 -14.37 15.50
CA ILE A 186 -8.33 -15.63 14.85
C ILE A 186 -6.81 -15.82 14.84
N LEU A 187 -6.04 -14.79 14.53
CA LEU A 187 -4.58 -14.85 14.53
C LEU A 187 -4.03 -15.06 15.95
N VAL A 188 -4.60 -14.39 16.96
CA VAL A 188 -4.27 -14.60 18.38
C VAL A 188 -4.57 -16.03 18.81
N THR A 189 -5.74 -16.56 18.43
CA THR A 189 -6.13 -17.95 18.68
C THR A 189 -5.16 -18.93 18.03
N LYS A 190 -4.78 -18.71 16.77
CA LYS A 190 -3.79 -19.54 16.08
C LYS A 190 -2.45 -19.57 16.84
N LYS A 191 -1.98 -18.40 17.29
CA LYS A 191 -0.75 -18.28 18.08
C LYS A 191 -0.87 -18.99 19.44
N LYS A 192 -1.98 -18.78 20.16
CA LYS A 192 -2.28 -19.46 21.41
C LYS A 192 -2.23 -20.98 21.27
N ILE A 193 -2.78 -21.52 20.17
CA ILE A 193 -2.75 -22.96 19.90
C ILE A 193 -1.31 -23.44 19.64
N SER A 194 -0.52 -22.72 18.83
CA SER A 194 0.88 -23.09 18.56
C SER A 194 1.78 -23.03 19.79
N ASP A 195 1.44 -22.19 20.77
CA ASP A 195 2.18 -22.07 22.03
C ASP A 195 1.86 -23.22 23.01
N LEU A 196 0.84 -24.05 22.74
CA LEU A 196 0.52 -25.20 23.59
C LEU A 196 1.53 -26.34 23.33
N PRO A 197 2.26 -26.82 24.36
CA PRO A 197 3.31 -27.82 24.19
C PRO A 197 2.83 -29.17 23.62
N TYR A 198 1.53 -29.43 23.78
CA TYR A 198 0.89 -30.72 23.51
C TYR A 198 -0.01 -30.70 22.27
N CYS A 199 -0.14 -29.55 21.61
CA CYS A 199 -0.85 -29.37 20.35
C CYS A 199 0.21 -29.05 19.28
N ARG A 200 0.77 -30.07 18.64
CA ARG A 200 1.74 -29.93 17.53
C ARG A 200 1.11 -30.36 16.22
#